data_AF-A0A7C1XBV9-F1
#
_entry.id   AF-A0A7C1XBV9-F1
#
_cell.length_a   1.000
_cell.length_b   1.000
_cell.length_c   1.000
_cell.angle_alpha   90.00
_cell.angle_beta   90.00
_cell.angle_gamma   90.00
#
_symmetry.space_group_name_H-M   'P 1'
#
loop_
_entity.id
_entity.type
_entity.pdbx_description
1 polymer ?
#
loop_
_entity_poly.entity_id
_entity_poly.type
_entity_poly.pdbx_seq_one_letter_code
_entity_poly.pdbx_strand_id
1 'polypeptide(L)'
;MELAASQGYLEDELYKLALRLNSFWFPQNYIETAIYFKAFENKDWKNVDPKLIMSAEYSSVSGWIQNVNKKVAKLNLPQIQIGAGCGL
;
A
#
# COMPACT_ATOMS: atom_id res chain seq x y z
N MET A 1 4.03 -15.58 6.73
CA MET A 1 5.28 -14.89 7.11
C MET A 1 6.30 -15.81 7.79
N GLU A 2 5.96 -17.08 8.07
CA GLU A 2 6.83 -17.97 8.84
C GLU A 2 8.03 -18.51 8.03
N LEU A 3 7.90 -18.67 6.71
CA LEU A 3 8.94 -19.29 5.87
C LEU A 3 10.18 -18.40 5.62
N ALA A 4 10.04 -17.08 5.78
CA ALA A 4 11.14 -16.14 5.56
C ALA A 4 11.77 -15.66 6.88
N ALA A 5 10.98 -15.65 7.97
CA ALA A 5 11.48 -15.49 9.32
C ALA A 5 12.40 -16.66 9.73
N SER A 6 12.12 -17.89 9.25
CA SER A 6 12.98 -19.06 9.48
C SER A 6 14.33 -19.01 8.74
N GLN A 7 14.51 -18.08 7.79
CA GLN A 7 15.75 -17.88 7.03
C GLN A 7 16.58 -16.68 7.51
N GLY A 8 16.24 -16.08 8.66
CA GLY A 8 17.04 -15.03 9.28
C GLY A 8 16.84 -13.62 8.71
N TYR A 9 15.84 -13.41 7.84
CA TYR A 9 15.42 -12.06 7.47
C TYR A 9 14.72 -11.39 8.66
N LEU A 10 15.15 -10.18 9.01
CA LEU A 10 14.47 -9.39 10.02
C LEU A 10 13.06 -9.07 9.53
N GLU A 11 12.06 -9.15 10.41
CA GLU A 11 10.64 -8.95 10.08
C GLU A 11 10.38 -7.69 9.23
N ASP A 12 11.13 -6.61 9.50
CA ASP A 12 11.09 -5.36 8.76
C ASP A 12 11.52 -5.48 7.28
N GLU A 13 12.46 -6.36 6.96
CA GLU A 13 12.90 -6.61 5.58
C GLU A 13 11.81 -7.32 4.79
N LEU A 14 11.05 -8.21 5.43
CA LEU A 14 9.92 -8.91 4.82
C LEU A 14 8.80 -7.95 4.48
N TYR A 15 8.47 -7.01 5.38
CA TYR A 15 7.49 -5.98 5.08
C TYR A 15 7.94 -5.04 3.97
N LYS A 16 9.22 -4.67 3.91
CA LYS A 16 9.78 -3.87 2.80
C LYS A 16 9.70 -4.62 1.47
N LEU A 17 10.00 -5.93 1.46
CA LEU A 17 9.91 -6.76 0.26
C LEU A 17 8.45 -6.90 -0.20
N ALA A 18 7.54 -7.23 0.72
CA ALA A 18 6.11 -7.32 0.44
C ALA A 18 5.56 -5.99 -0.10
N LEU A 19 5.98 -4.86 0.48
CA LEU A 19 5.58 -3.54 0.01
C LEU A 19 6.00 -3.31 -1.44
N ARG A 20 7.24 -3.66 -1.80
CA ARG A 20 7.73 -3.53 -3.19
C ARG A 20 6.95 -4.42 -4.15
N LEU A 21 6.75 -5.69 -3.80
CA LEU A 21 6.02 -6.65 -4.65
C LEU A 21 4.56 -6.24 -4.85
N ASN A 22 3.86 -5.90 -3.77
CA ASN A 22 2.47 -5.48 -3.87
C ASN A 22 2.33 -4.13 -4.60
N SER A 23 3.27 -3.20 -4.42
CA SER A 23 3.27 -1.94 -5.19
C SER A 23 3.49 -2.19 -6.68
N PHE A 24 4.23 -3.24 -7.03
CA PHE A 24 4.43 -3.65 -8.42
C PHE A 24 3.17 -4.32 -8.99
N TRP A 25 2.52 -5.20 -8.23
CA TRP A 25 1.31 -5.90 -8.69
C TRP A 25 0.04 -5.04 -8.67
N PHE A 26 -0.07 -4.09 -7.75
CA PHE A 26 -1.26 -3.25 -7.56
C PHE A 26 -0.91 -1.75 -7.57
N PRO A 27 -0.28 -1.24 -8.64
CA PRO A 27 0.30 0.10 -8.64
C PRO A 27 -0.71 1.21 -8.30
N GLN A 28 -1.94 1.12 -8.80
CA GLN A 28 -2.99 2.10 -8.49
C GLN A 28 -3.25 2.19 -6.98
N ASN A 29 -3.44 1.04 -6.30
CA ASN A 29 -3.73 1.00 -4.88
C ASN A 29 -2.63 1.69 -4.07
N TYR A 30 -1.37 1.43 -4.41
CA TYR A 30 -0.22 1.97 -3.67
C TYR A 30 0.07 3.44 -4.00
N ILE A 31 -0.24 3.90 -5.23
CA ILE A 31 -0.22 5.32 -5.58
C ILE A 31 -1.30 6.08 -4.78
N GLU A 32 -2.53 5.59 -4.75
CA GLU A 32 -3.61 6.19 -3.96
C GLU A 32 -3.28 6.19 -2.46
N THR A 33 -2.67 5.11 -1.95
CA THR A 33 -2.20 5.06 -0.56
C THR A 33 -1.10 6.10 -0.28
N ALA A 34 -0.17 6.31 -1.21
CA ALA A 34 0.84 7.35 -1.08
C ALA A 34 0.23 8.76 -1.07
N ILE A 35 -0.75 9.01 -1.95
CA ILE A 35 -1.53 10.25 -1.96
C ILE A 35 -2.26 10.44 -0.62
N TYR A 36 -2.86 9.37 -0.08
CA TYR A 36 -3.53 9.43 1.22
C TYR A 36 -2.59 9.91 2.32
N PHE A 37 -1.44 9.23 2.49
CA PHE A 37 -0.49 9.60 3.54
C PHE A 37 0.05 11.02 3.36
N LYS A 38 0.26 11.46 2.11
CA LYS A 38 0.73 12.82 1.86
C LYS A 38 -0.35 13.87 2.19
N ALA A 39 -1.57 13.68 1.69
CA ALA A 39 -2.63 14.67 1.75
C ALA A 39 -3.32 14.75 3.12
N PHE A 40 -3.47 13.62 3.82
CA PHE A 40 -4.25 13.55 5.06
C PHE A 40 -3.41 13.34 6.32
N GLU A 41 -2.24 12.71 6.20
CA GLU A 41 -1.36 12.42 7.34
C GLU A 41 -0.08 13.28 7.35
N ASN A 42 0.13 14.10 6.32
CA ASN A 42 1.33 14.91 6.09
C ASN A 42 2.64 14.09 6.19
N LYS A 43 2.62 12.84 5.70
CA LYS A 43 3.78 11.95 5.66
C LYS A 43 4.21 11.69 4.23
N ASP A 44 5.49 11.94 3.93
CA ASP A 44 6.07 11.48 2.68
C ASP A 44 6.16 9.95 2.66
N TRP A 45 5.95 9.35 1.48
CA TRP A 45 5.93 7.89 1.31
C TRP A 45 7.13 7.16 1.95
N LYS A 46 8.34 7.70 1.77
CA LYS A 46 9.59 7.16 2.33
C LYS A 46 9.65 7.15 3.86
N ASN A 47 8.78 7.94 4.52
CA ASN A 47 8.73 8.09 5.98
C ASN A 47 7.56 7.29 6.60
N VAL A 48 6.76 6.57 5.79
CA VAL A 48 5.67 5.73 6.29
C VAL A 48 6.24 4.33 6.60
N ASP A 49 5.88 3.80 7.77
CA ASP A 49 6.27 2.45 8.18
C ASP A 49 5.73 1.40 7.19
N PRO A 50 6.58 0.58 6.55
CA PRO A 50 6.16 -0.51 5.68
C PRO A 50 5.19 -1.48 6.35
N LYS A 51 5.32 -1.75 7.65
CA LYS A 51 4.43 -2.65 8.40
C LYS A 51 3.02 -2.08 8.50
N LEU A 52 2.90 -0.75 8.68
CA LEU A 52 1.60 -0.07 8.66
C LEU A 52 0.96 -0.17 7.28
N ILE A 53 1.72 0.10 6.21
CA ILE A 53 1.18 0.02 4.85
C ILE A 53 0.72 -1.40 4.54
N MET A 54 1.50 -2.42 4.94
CA MET A 54 1.19 -3.84 4.73
C MET A 54 0.09 -4.40 5.65
N SER A 55 -0.40 -3.62 6.61
CA SER A 55 -1.50 -4.04 7.48
C SER A 55 -2.81 -4.23 6.72
N ALA A 56 -3.75 -4.95 7.32
CA ALA A 56 -5.08 -5.13 6.75
C ALA A 56 -5.82 -3.80 6.53
N GLU A 57 -5.52 -2.76 7.31
CA GLU A 57 -6.15 -1.44 7.20
C GLU A 57 -5.85 -0.75 5.86
N TYR A 58 -4.67 -1.02 5.28
CA TYR A 58 -4.18 -0.32 4.07
C TYR A 58 -3.95 -1.25 2.88
N SER A 59 -3.76 -2.56 3.11
CA SER A 59 -3.43 -3.54 2.06
C SER A 59 -4.44 -4.68 1.90
N SER A 60 -5.51 -4.73 2.71
CA SER A 60 -6.66 -5.58 2.38
C SER A 60 -7.63 -4.83 1.47
N VAL A 61 -8.43 -5.55 0.69
CA VAL A 61 -9.43 -4.94 -0.21
C VAL A 61 -10.41 -4.05 0.58
N SER A 62 -11.00 -4.58 1.66
CA SER A 62 -11.99 -3.84 2.46
C SER A 62 -11.35 -2.68 3.22
N GLY A 63 -10.19 -2.89 3.84
CA GLY A 63 -9.48 -1.85 4.57
C GLY A 63 -9.05 -0.71 3.66
N TRP A 64 -8.42 -1.03 2.52
CA TRP A 64 -7.98 -0.03 1.55
C TRP A 64 -9.16 0.80 1.00
N ILE A 65 -10.28 0.16 0.66
CA ILE A 65 -11.49 0.88 0.21
C ILE A 65 -11.98 1.87 1.27
N GLN A 66 -12.02 1.43 2.54
CA GLN A 66 -12.54 2.24 3.64
C GLN A 66 -11.60 3.39 4.04
N ASN A 67 -10.30 3.12 4.13
CA ASN A 67 -9.32 4.04 4.69
C ASN A 67 -8.63 4.93 3.66
N VAL A 68 -8.48 4.47 2.42
CA VAL A 68 -7.73 5.16 1.37
C VAL A 68 -8.65 5.63 0.26
N ASN A 69 -9.22 4.69 -0.51
CA ASN A 69 -9.90 5.00 -1.77
C ASN A 69 -11.04 6.02 -1.61
N LYS A 70 -11.92 5.81 -0.62
CA LYS A 70 -13.04 6.75 -0.33
C LYS A 70 -12.59 8.16 0.04
N LYS A 71 -11.42 8.31 0.67
CA LYS A 71 -10.89 9.62 1.07
C LYS A 71 -10.19 10.29 -0.12
N VAL A 72 -9.36 9.54 -0.84
CA VAL A 72 -8.64 10.04 -2.02
C VAL A 72 -9.60 10.42 -3.16
N ALA A 73 -10.70 9.69 -3.34
CA ALA A 73 -11.74 10.01 -4.32
C ALA A 73 -12.34 11.43 -4.15
N LYS A 74 -12.32 11.98 -2.93
CA LYS A 74 -12.82 13.34 -2.64
C LYS A 74 -11.87 14.45 -3.12
N LEU A 75 -10.63 14.12 -3.45
CA LEU A 75 -9.63 15.07 -3.91
C LEU A 75 -9.81 15.46 -5.40
N ASN A 76 -10.78 14.86 -6.10
CA ASN A 76 -11.07 15.12 -7.53
C ASN A 76 -9.83 15.05 -8.43
N LEU A 77 -8.93 14.11 -8.15
CA LEU A 77 -7.71 13.91 -8.93
C LEU A 77 -8.04 13.26 -10.29
N PRO A 78 -7.22 13.52 -11.33
CA PRO A 78 -7.31 12.78 -12.59
C PRO A 78 -7.24 11.29 -12.31
N GLN A 79 -8.18 10.53 -12.87
CA GLN A 79 -8.24 9.08 -12.64
C GLN A 79 -6.97 8.41 -13.17
N ILE A 80 -6.22 7.77 -12.29
CA ILE A 80 -5.04 6.99 -12.64
C ILE A 80 -5.53 5.60 -13.05
N GLN A 81 -5.93 5.45 -14.32
CA GLN A 81 -6.23 4.13 -14.88
C GLN A 81 -4.93 3.43 -15.24
N ILE A 82 -4.33 2.75 -14.27
CA ILE A 82 -3.28 1.76 -14.52
C ILE A 82 -3.97 0.40 -14.49
N GLY A 83 -3.94 -0.31 -15.62
CA GLY A 83 -4.65 -1.57 -15.82
C GLY A 83 -4.48 -2.52 -14.64
N ALA A 84 -5.60 -3.16 -14.27
CA ALA A 84 -5.68 -4.06 -13.12
C ALA A 84 -4.54 -5.09 -13.14
N GLY A 85 -3.85 -5.19 -12.00
CA GLY A 85 -2.87 -6.23 -11.72
C GLY A 85 -3.39 -7.62 -12.04
N CYS A 86 -2.47 -8.51 -12.41
CA CYS A 86 -2.70 -9.86 -12.89
C CYS A 86 -3.86 -10.58 -12.16
N GLY A 87 -4.91 -10.93 -12.92
CA GLY A 87 -5.94 -11.89 -12.50
C GLY A 87 -7.33 -11.30 -12.30
N LEU A 88 -8.00 -10.98 -13.41
CA LEU A 88 -9.45 -11.14 -13.54
C LEU A 88 -9.70 -12.05 -14.74
#